data_AF-A0ABD4YJA6-F1
#
_entry.id   AF-A0ABD4YJA6-F1
#
_cell.length_a   1.000
_cell.length_b   1.000
_cell.length_c   1.000
_cell.angle_alpha   90.00
_cell.angle_beta   90.00
_cell.angle_gamma   90.00
#
_symmetry.space_group_name_H-M   'P 1'
#
loop_
_entity.id
_entity.type
_entity.pdbx_description
1 polymer ?
#
loop_
_entity_poly.entity_id
_entity_poly.type
_entity_poly.pdbx_seq_one_letter_code
_entity_poly.pdbx_strand_id
1 'polypeptide(L)'
;MSQGNHHEAIARAASQRRADELRRVPEALRPLLQSIPERPRLLLITILSDLVIDTPVPFERRRGMALGMIYMAGKRDELTPPEVSTLVGYVLDLPA
;
A
#
# COMPACT_ATOMS: atom_id res chain seq x y z
N MET A 1 -19.47 19.08 -25.82
CA MET A 1 -18.86 18.82 -24.49
C MET A 1 -19.04 17.34 -24.17
N SER A 2 -18.08 16.65 -23.53
CA SER A 2 -18.22 15.31 -22.88
C SER A 2 -17.24 14.18 -23.31
N GLN A 3 -15.93 14.47 -23.34
CA GLN A 3 -14.90 13.45 -23.04
C GLN A 3 -14.02 13.90 -21.86
N GLY A 4 -13.74 15.21 -21.74
CA GLY A 4 -13.04 15.78 -20.58
C GLY A 4 -13.68 15.46 -19.22
N ASN A 5 -15.02 15.52 -19.11
CA ASN A 5 -15.72 15.27 -17.85
C ASN A 5 -15.59 13.82 -17.32
N HIS A 6 -15.49 12.82 -18.20
CA HIS A 6 -15.39 11.42 -17.78
C HIS A 6 -13.98 11.09 -17.27
N HIS A 7 -12.94 11.57 -17.95
CA HIS A 7 -11.56 11.38 -17.49
C HIS A 7 -11.29 12.07 -16.16
N GLU A 8 -11.82 13.29 -15.97
CA GLU A 8 -11.71 13.99 -14.70
C GLU A 8 -12.46 13.27 -13.57
N ALA A 9 -13.64 12.69 -13.83
CA ALA A 9 -14.37 11.92 -12.84
C ALA A 9 -13.60 10.66 -12.41
N ILE A 10 -12.99 9.95 -13.37
CA ILE A 10 -12.15 8.77 -13.10
C ILE A 10 -10.90 9.17 -12.29
N ALA A 11 -10.22 10.24 -12.68
CA ALA A 11 -9.03 10.73 -11.98
C ALA A 11 -9.35 11.14 -10.54
N ARG A 12 -10.48 11.85 -10.33
CA ARG A 12 -10.97 12.21 -9.00
C ARG A 12 -11.30 10.98 -8.15
N ALA A 13 -12.01 10.01 -8.71
CA ALA A 13 -12.34 8.77 -7.99
C ALA A 13 -11.10 7.96 -7.60
N ALA A 14 -10.09 7.89 -8.48
CA ALA A 14 -8.81 7.24 -8.19
C ALA A 14 -8.02 7.97 -7.10
N SER A 15 -8.01 9.30 -7.13
CA SER A 15 -7.36 10.12 -6.09
C SER A 15 -8.03 9.95 -4.73
N GLN A 16 -9.37 9.97 -4.68
CA GLN A 16 -10.14 9.76 -3.46
C GLN A 16 -9.85 8.38 -2.87
N ARG A 17 -9.87 7.32 -3.70
CA ARG A 17 -9.55 5.96 -3.26
C ARG A 17 -8.15 5.88 -2.64
N ARG A 18 -7.14 6.47 -3.28
CA ARG A 18 -5.76 6.50 -2.75
C ARG A 18 -5.68 7.23 -1.41
N ALA A 19 -6.39 8.35 -1.26
CA ALA A 19 -6.45 9.07 0.00
C ALA A 19 -7.08 8.22 1.11
N ASP A 20 -8.14 7.46 0.79
CA ASP A 20 -8.80 6.58 1.74
C ASP A 20 -7.95 5.36 2.11
N GLU A 21 -7.21 4.79 1.17
CA GLU A 21 -6.21 3.74 1.44
C GLU A 21 -5.08 4.25 2.34
N LEU A 22 -4.51 5.42 2.04
CA LEU A 22 -3.45 6.02 2.85
C LEU A 22 -3.89 6.33 4.29
N ARG A 23 -5.16 6.71 4.48
CA ARG A 23 -5.73 6.94 5.83
C ARG A 23 -5.76 5.67 6.68
N ARG A 24 -5.92 4.50 6.06
CA ARG A 24 -5.95 3.20 6.75
C ARG A 24 -4.57 2.70 7.13
N VAL A 25 -3.54 3.15 6.42
CA VAL A 25 -2.15 2.85 6.79
C VAL A 25 -1.81 3.60 8.10
N PRO A 26 -1.14 2.93 9.07
CA PRO A 26 -0.69 3.57 10.30
C PRO A 26 0.12 4.83 10.05
N GLU A 27 -0.11 5.87 10.86
CA GLU A 27 0.55 7.16 10.68
C GLU A 27 2.08 7.06 10.79
N ALA A 28 2.57 6.14 11.64
CA ALA A 28 4.00 5.87 11.82
C ALA A 28 4.70 5.40 10.53
N LEU A 29 3.98 4.78 9.59
CA LEU A 29 4.55 4.32 8.32
C LEU A 29 4.47 5.39 7.22
N ARG A 30 3.69 6.45 7.38
CA ARG A 30 3.48 7.46 6.33
C ARG A 30 4.79 8.17 5.92
N PRO A 31 5.69 8.57 6.83
CA PRO A 31 6.98 9.18 6.44
C PRO A 31 7.83 8.23 5.59
N LEU A 32 7.91 6.96 5.98
CA LEU A 32 8.60 5.91 5.22
C LEU A 32 7.94 5.70 3.85
N LEU A 33 6.61 5.69 3.77
CA LEU A 33 5.94 5.58 2.48
C LEU A 33 6.23 6.77 1.57
N GLN A 34 6.40 7.97 2.12
CA GLN A 34 6.71 9.16 1.32
C GLN A 34 8.13 9.16 0.73
N SER A 35 9.11 8.47 1.35
CA SER A 35 10.47 8.34 0.81
C SER A 35 10.59 7.34 -0.35
N ILE A 36 9.60 6.45 -0.50
CA ILE A 36 9.59 5.39 -1.52
C ILE A 36 9.19 5.95 -2.90
N PRO A 37 9.78 5.47 -4.01
CA PRO A 37 9.38 5.86 -5.36
C PRO A 37 7.88 5.65 -5.60
N GLU A 38 7.26 6.49 -6.44
CA GLU A 38 5.79 6.57 -6.54
C GLU A 38 5.13 5.22 -6.84
N ARG A 39 5.67 4.45 -7.79
CA ARG A 39 5.10 3.17 -8.20
C ARG A 39 5.08 2.13 -7.06
N PRO A 40 6.22 1.79 -6.42
CA PRO A 40 6.21 0.88 -5.26
C PRO A 40 5.42 1.45 -4.08
N ARG A 41 5.46 2.76 -3.84
CA ARG A 41 4.68 3.43 -2.79
C ARG A 41 3.18 3.20 -2.95
N LEU A 42 2.64 3.41 -4.15
CA LEU A 42 1.22 3.22 -4.41
C LEU A 42 0.80 1.77 -4.19
N LEU A 43 1.60 0.82 -4.67
CA LEU A 43 1.35 -0.60 -4.44
C LEU A 43 1.35 -0.90 -2.94
N LEU A 44 2.39 -0.51 -2.21
CA LEU A 44 2.50 -0.72 -0.76
C LEU A 44 1.32 -0.14 0.00
N ILE A 45 0.86 1.07 -0.32
CA ILE A 45 -0.32 1.67 0.30
C ILE A 45 -1.55 0.76 0.13
N THR A 46 -1.82 0.28 -1.09
CA THR A 46 -2.96 -0.59 -1.36
C THR A 46 -2.87 -1.89 -0.57
N ILE A 47 -1.73 -2.60 -0.63
CA ILE A 47 -1.60 -3.88 0.09
C ILE A 47 -1.64 -3.69 1.62
N LEU A 48 -1.00 -2.65 2.17
CA LEU A 48 -1.04 -2.39 3.61
C LEU A 48 -2.45 -2.00 4.06
N SER A 49 -3.20 -1.23 3.25
CA SER A 49 -4.62 -0.96 3.47
C SER A 49 -5.45 -2.24 3.45
N ASP A 50 -5.17 -3.16 2.52
CA ASP A 50 -5.89 -4.43 2.40
C ASP A 50 -5.77 -5.31 3.64
N LEU A 51 -4.71 -5.16 4.45
CA LEU A 51 -4.52 -5.94 5.68
C LEU A 51 -5.50 -5.56 6.80
N VAL A 52 -5.96 -4.31 6.82
CA VAL A 52 -6.78 -3.76 7.92
C VAL A 52 -8.26 -3.58 7.58
N ILE A 53 -8.67 -3.98 6.38
CA ILE A 53 -10.08 -4.00 5.97
C ILE A 53 -10.62 -5.43 5.96
N ASP A 54 -11.92 -5.54 6.20
CA ASP A 54 -12.63 -6.79 6.03
C ASP A 54 -12.76 -7.09 4.54
N THR A 55 -12.16 -8.21 4.13
CA THR A 55 -12.26 -8.73 2.77
C THR A 55 -12.61 -10.22 2.83
N PRO A 56 -13.22 -10.78 1.76
CA PRO A 56 -13.44 -12.22 1.67
C PRO A 56 -12.14 -13.03 1.55
N VAL A 57 -10.99 -12.38 1.36
CA VAL A 57 -9.69 -13.06 1.28
C VAL A 57 -9.17 -13.31 2.71
N PRO A 58 -8.81 -14.57 3.07
CA PRO A 58 -8.28 -14.89 4.39
C PRO A 58 -7.08 -14.00 4.75
N PHE A 59 -7.02 -13.54 6.00
CA PHE A 59 -5.96 -12.65 6.49
C PHE A 59 -4.57 -13.20 6.19
N GLU A 60 -4.35 -14.48 6.47
CA GLU A 60 -3.07 -15.16 6.21
C GLU A 60 -2.61 -15.07 4.75
N ARG A 61 -3.55 -15.17 3.81
CA ARG A 61 -3.23 -15.03 2.38
C ARG A 61 -2.85 -13.60 2.04
N ARG A 62 -3.57 -12.62 2.57
CA ARG A 62 -3.26 -11.19 2.39
C ARG A 62 -1.89 -10.84 3.01
N ARG A 63 -1.61 -11.37 4.21
CA ARG A 63 -0.31 -11.25 4.88
C ARG A 63 0.83 -11.82 4.04
N GLY A 64 0.67 -13.02 3.50
CA GLY A 64 1.66 -13.63 2.60
C GLY A 64 1.90 -12.79 1.34
N MET A 65 0.85 -12.24 0.73
CA MET A 65 0.97 -11.32 -0.40
C MET A 65 1.74 -10.04 -0.01
N ALA A 66 1.52 -9.52 1.20
CA ALA A 66 2.22 -8.35 1.71
C ALA A 66 3.72 -8.56 1.80
N LEU A 67 4.11 -9.64 2.47
CA LEU A 67 5.51 -10.00 2.67
C LEU A 67 6.20 -10.25 1.33
N GLY A 68 5.53 -10.95 0.40
CA GLY A 68 6.05 -11.18 -0.94
C GLY A 68 6.30 -9.87 -1.71
N MET A 69 5.36 -8.92 -1.66
CA MET A 69 5.51 -7.62 -2.32
C MET A 69 6.63 -6.78 -1.72
N ILE A 70 6.74 -6.72 -0.39
CA ILE A 70 7.82 -6.01 0.32
C ILE A 70 9.18 -6.60 -0.05
N TYR A 71 9.29 -7.94 -0.06
CA TYR A 71 10.51 -8.63 -0.44
C TYR A 71 10.91 -8.34 -1.90
N MET A 72 9.96 -8.40 -2.82
CA MET A 72 10.22 -8.13 -4.24
C MET A 72 10.63 -6.67 -4.50
N ALA A 73 10.04 -5.71 -3.77
CA ALA A 73 10.43 -4.31 -3.85
C ALA A 73 11.87 -4.11 -3.33
N GLY A 74 12.23 -4.77 -2.22
CA GLY A 74 13.62 -4.79 -1.75
C GLY A 74 14.60 -5.40 -2.76
N LYS A 75 14.21 -6.47 -3.46
CA LYS A 75 15.03 -7.10 -4.52
C LYS A 75 15.20 -6.26 -5.78
N ARG A 76 14.34 -5.27 -5.99
CA ARG A 76 14.40 -4.33 -7.12
C ARG A 76 15.10 -3.02 -6.76
N ASP A 77 15.71 -2.94 -5.57
CA ASP A 77 16.27 -1.71 -5.02
C ASP A 77 15.25 -0.57 -4.91
N GLU A 78 13.95 -0.92 -4.84
CA GLU A 78 12.85 0.04 -4.61
C GLU A 78 12.70 0.38 -3.12
N LEU A 79 13.25 -0.46 -2.25
CA LEU A 79 13.29 -0.30 -0.79
C LEU A 79 14.70 -0.56 -0.28
N THR A 80 15.15 0.25 0.66
CA THR A 80 16.37 0.02 1.43
C THR A 80 16.17 -1.12 2.45
N PRO A 81 17.24 -1.79 2.92
CA PRO A 81 17.11 -2.83 3.94
C PRO A 81 16.36 -2.39 5.21
N PRO A 82 16.58 -1.19 5.78
CA PRO A 82 15.79 -0.72 6.93
C PRO A 82 14.30 -0.54 6.62
N GLU A 83 13.94 -0.08 5.41
CA GLU A 83 12.54 0.06 5.01
C GLU A 83 11.86 -1.32 4.88
N VAL A 84 12.57 -2.30 4.30
CA VAL A 84 12.10 -3.70 4.25
C VAL A 84 11.86 -4.24 5.66
N SER A 85 12.84 -4.11 6.57
CA SER A 85 12.70 -4.60 7.94
C SER A 85 11.54 -3.94 8.69
N THR A 86 11.35 -2.63 8.52
CA THR A 86 10.26 -1.88 9.15
C THR A 86 8.90 -2.35 8.66
N LEU A 87 8.73 -2.49 7.34
CA LEU A 87 7.47 -2.93 6.74
C LEU A 87 7.16 -4.39 7.07
N VAL A 88 8.16 -5.27 7.08
CA VAL A 88 7.98 -6.67 7.48
C VAL A 88 7.58 -6.76 8.94
N GLY A 89 8.25 -6.03 9.84
CA GLY A 89 7.91 -6.01 11.27
C GLY A 89 6.45 -5.63 11.49
N TYR A 90 6.01 -4.52 10.88
CA TYR A 90 4.61 -4.10 10.94
C TYR A 90 3.63 -5.20 10.49
N VAL A 91 3.90 -5.85 9.35
CA VAL A 91 3.00 -6.89 8.81
C VAL A 91 2.94 -8.12 9.73
N LEU A 92 4.04 -8.48 10.39
CA LEU A 92 4.10 -9.60 11.32
C LEU A 92 3.43 -9.31 12.67
N ASP A 93 3.43 -8.04 13.09
CA ASP A 93 2.83 -7.59 14.35
C ASP A 93 1.30 -7.44 14.28
N LEU A 94 0.71 -7.49 13.08
CA LEU A 94 -0.74 -7.41 12.92
C LEU A 94 -1.44 -8.67 13.47
N PRO A 95 -2.51 -8.52 14.26
CA PRO A 95 -3.31 -9.65 14.71
C PRO A 95 -4.05 -10.30 13.54
N ALA A 96 -4.18 -11.63 13.59
CA ALA A 96 -4.92 -12.43 12.61
C ALA A 96 -6.43 -12.39 12.80
#